data_AF-A0A951PS24-F1
#
_entry.id   AF-A0A951PS24-F1
#
_cell.length_a   1.000
_cell.length_b   1.000
_cell.length_c   1.000
_cell.angle_alpha   90.00
_cell.angle_beta   90.00
_cell.angle_gamma   90.00
#
_symmetry.space_group_name_H-M   'P 1'
#
loop_
_entity.id
_entity.type
_entity.pdbx_description
1 polymer ?
#
loop_
_entity_poly.entity_id
_entity_poly.type
_entity_poly.pdbx_seq_one_letter_code
_entity_poly.pdbx_strand_id
1 'polypeptide(L)'
;MELRENPVPAPKVQADDQAVWSGLRAYKCYCCHDTGYVVRIERVLKNPHLFSRPILCQRVGCAASAKVQDDQSIVDRQLTSEECRKLHEIGRDDWHMSEANWHQQRQKALLKLWSEQATKGLKNSE
;
A
#
# COMPACT_ATOMS: atom_id res chain seq x y z
N MET A 1 3.87 53.75 7.82
CA MET A 1 4.03 52.76 6.73
C MET A 1 3.89 51.40 7.37
N GLU A 2 2.74 50.74 7.20
CA GLU A 2 2.49 49.41 7.76
C GLU A 2 2.95 48.37 6.74
N LEU A 3 3.94 47.56 7.11
CA LEU A 3 4.41 46.42 6.33
C LEU A 3 3.32 45.35 6.32
N ARG A 4 2.58 45.23 5.22
CA ARG A 4 1.66 44.12 4.97
C ARG A 4 2.48 42.88 4.62
N GLU A 5 2.67 41.99 5.59
CA GLU A 5 3.16 40.64 5.34
C GLU A 5 2.14 39.92 4.45
N ASN A 6 2.44 39.80 3.15
CA ASN A 6 1.65 38.95 2.27
C ASN A 6 1.95 37.49 2.64
N PRO A 7 0.95 36.71 3.12
CA PRO A 7 1.18 35.31 3.44
C PRO A 7 1.57 34.56 2.17
N VAL A 8 2.73 33.90 2.20
CA VAL A 8 3.20 33.03 1.13
C VAL A 8 2.08 32.00 0.85
N PRO A 9 1.56 31.91 -0.39
CA PRO A 9 0.51 30.95 -0.70
C PRO A 9 1.05 29.54 -0.43
N ALA A 10 0.30 28.78 0.37
CA ALA A 10 0.62 27.38 0.63
C ALA A 10 0.81 26.64 -0.71
N PRO A 11 1.84 25.79 -0.85
CA PRO A 11 2.07 25.03 -2.07
C PRO A 11 0.81 24.25 -2.36
N LYS A 12 0.19 24.55 -3.50
CA LYS A 12 -0.94 23.79 -4.02
C LYS A 12 -0.38 22.40 -4.33
N VAL A 13 -0.70 21.45 -3.47
CA VAL A 13 -0.54 20.02 -3.75
C VAL A 13 -1.22 19.79 -5.10
N GLN A 14 -0.43 19.49 -6.13
CA GLN A 14 -0.98 19.10 -7.42
C GLN A 14 -1.82 17.83 -7.22
N ALA A 15 -3.04 17.82 -7.77
CA ALA A 15 -4.01 16.72 -7.63
C ALA A 15 -3.45 15.38 -8.19
N ASP A 16 -2.41 15.49 -8.99
CA ASP A 16 -1.66 14.50 -9.73
C ASP A 16 -0.91 13.56 -8.76
N ASP A 17 -0.24 14.12 -7.74
CA ASP A 17 0.42 13.35 -6.67
C ASP A 17 -0.60 12.64 -5.77
N GLN A 18 -1.79 13.23 -5.64
CA GLN A 18 -2.88 12.61 -4.93
C GLN A 18 -3.38 11.38 -5.72
N ALA A 19 -3.41 11.42 -7.05
CA ALA A 19 -3.89 10.31 -7.88
C ALA A 19 -3.00 9.05 -7.82
N VAL A 20 -1.68 9.19 -7.73
CA VAL A 20 -0.74 8.04 -7.66
C VAL A 20 -0.95 7.20 -6.40
N TRP A 21 -1.31 7.83 -5.26
CA TRP A 21 -1.56 7.13 -4.00
C TRP A 21 -3.04 6.94 -3.65
N SER A 22 -3.95 7.77 -4.18
CA SER A 22 -5.39 7.47 -4.18
C SER A 22 -5.72 6.21 -4.99
N GLY A 23 -4.79 5.76 -5.84
CA GLY A 23 -4.86 4.53 -6.63
C GLY A 23 -4.41 3.26 -5.89
N LEU A 24 -3.78 3.37 -4.71
CA LEU A 24 -3.54 2.22 -3.83
C LEU A 24 -4.85 1.89 -3.11
N ARG A 25 -5.78 1.31 -3.88
CA ARG A 25 -7.06 0.84 -3.35
C ARG A 25 -6.77 -0.29 -2.37
N ALA A 26 -7.30 -0.20 -1.16
CA ALA A 26 -7.26 -1.29 -0.20
C ALA A 26 -7.69 -2.60 -0.87
N TYR A 27 -6.86 -3.65 -0.74
CA TYR A 27 -7.21 -4.96 -1.26
C TYR A 27 -8.43 -5.52 -0.51
N LYS A 28 -9.37 -6.13 -1.23
CA LYS A 28 -10.49 -6.85 -0.58
C LYS A 28 -9.98 -8.10 0.14
N CYS A 29 -8.92 -8.69 -0.37
CA CYS A 29 -8.23 -9.83 0.21
C CYS A 29 -6.71 -9.64 0.21
N TYR A 30 -6.16 -9.14 1.31
CA TYR A 30 -4.70 -9.04 1.53
C TYR A 30 -3.93 -10.37 1.49
N CYS A 31 -4.59 -11.53 1.56
CA CYS A 31 -3.91 -12.82 1.40
C CYS A 31 -3.47 -13.08 -0.06
N CYS A 32 -4.28 -12.63 -1.03
CA CYS A 32 -4.05 -12.86 -2.47
C CYS A 32 -3.94 -11.59 -3.30
N HIS A 33 -4.08 -10.41 -2.68
CA HIS A 33 -4.15 -9.12 -3.35
C HIS A 33 -5.19 -9.09 -4.48
N ASP A 34 -6.33 -9.73 -4.24
CA ASP A 34 -7.45 -9.87 -5.18
C ASP A 34 -7.11 -10.63 -6.49
N THR A 35 -5.97 -11.31 -6.56
CA THR A 35 -5.58 -12.15 -7.71
C THR A 35 -6.20 -13.55 -7.66
N GLY A 36 -6.62 -14.00 -6.46
CA GLY A 36 -7.08 -15.36 -6.21
C GLY A 36 -5.95 -16.33 -5.81
N TYR A 37 -4.68 -15.96 -5.99
CA TYR A 37 -3.52 -16.75 -5.61
C TYR A 37 -2.76 -16.13 -4.44
N VAL A 38 -2.25 -16.96 -3.54
CA VAL A 38 -1.52 -16.48 -2.35
C VAL A 38 -0.16 -15.88 -2.75
N VAL A 39 0.14 -14.68 -2.26
CA VAL A 39 1.33 -13.90 -2.68
C VAL A 39 2.49 -13.87 -1.67
N ARG A 40 2.25 -14.27 -0.41
CA ARG A 40 3.23 -14.19 0.70
C ARG A 40 3.21 -15.43 1.61
N ILE A 41 3.26 -16.60 1.00
CA ILE A 41 3.15 -17.88 1.69
C ILE A 41 4.26 -18.13 2.72
N GLU A 42 5.44 -17.56 2.51
CA GLU A 42 6.59 -17.63 3.42
C GLU A 42 6.31 -17.10 4.82
N ARG A 43 5.25 -16.29 4.99
CA ARG A 43 4.83 -15.74 6.28
C ARG A 43 4.10 -16.75 7.16
N VAL A 44 3.61 -17.85 6.60
CA VAL A 44 2.90 -18.92 7.34
C VAL A 44 3.58 -20.29 7.20
N LEU A 45 4.27 -20.55 6.08
CA LEU A 45 4.98 -21.81 5.87
C LEU A 45 6.49 -21.61 5.89
N LYS A 46 7.18 -22.50 6.62
CA LYS A 46 8.64 -22.47 6.79
C LYS A 46 9.41 -22.77 5.50
N ASN A 47 8.83 -23.55 4.58
CA ASN A 47 9.48 -24.00 3.35
C ASN A 47 8.60 -23.71 2.10
N PRO A 48 8.45 -22.45 1.70
CA PRO A 48 7.63 -22.05 0.56
C PRO A 48 8.20 -22.50 -0.81
N HIS A 49 9.49 -22.83 -0.88
CA HIS A 49 10.13 -23.30 -2.12
C HIS A 49 9.73 -24.72 -2.53
N LEU A 50 8.99 -25.44 -1.68
CA LEU A 50 8.46 -26.76 -2.00
C LEU A 50 7.25 -26.70 -2.94
N PHE A 51 6.69 -25.51 -3.16
CA PHE A 51 5.52 -25.32 -4.02
C PHE A 51 5.97 -24.94 -5.43
N SER A 52 5.81 -25.88 -6.37
CA SER A 52 6.04 -25.66 -7.80
C SER A 52 4.85 -25.03 -8.51
N ARG A 53 3.73 -24.83 -7.79
CA ARG A 53 2.45 -24.36 -8.34
C ARG A 53 1.88 -23.19 -7.56
N PRO A 54 1.11 -22.30 -8.21
CA PRO A 54 0.35 -21.27 -7.52
C PRO A 54 -0.63 -21.88 -6.50
N ILE A 55 -0.66 -21.33 -5.30
CA ILE A 55 -1.57 -21.79 -4.24
C ILE A 55 -2.82 -20.93 -4.26
N LEU A 56 -3.97 -21.59 -4.38
CA LEU A 56 -5.27 -20.93 -4.40
C LEU A 56 -5.59 -20.37 -3.01
N CYS A 57 -6.10 -19.14 -2.98
CA CYS A 57 -6.56 -18.53 -1.74
C CYS A 57 -7.83 -19.21 -1.24
N GLN A 58 -7.76 -19.80 -0.05
CA GLN A 58 -8.89 -20.46 0.61
C GLN A 58 -9.59 -19.58 1.65
N ARG A 59 -9.27 -18.28 1.70
CA ARG A 59 -9.93 -17.38 2.66
C ARG A 59 -11.43 -17.34 2.39
N VAL A 60 -12.23 -17.66 3.41
CA VAL A 60 -13.68 -17.52 3.34
C VAL A 60 -14.05 -16.08 2.96
N GLY A 61 -14.94 -15.92 1.97
CA GLY A 61 -15.32 -14.61 1.44
C GLY A 61 -14.33 -13.97 0.46
N CYS A 62 -13.32 -14.71 -0.03
CA CYS A 62 -12.49 -14.26 -1.14
C CYS A 62 -13.23 -14.41 -2.49
N ALA A 63 -13.66 -13.32 -3.08
CA ALA A 63 -14.33 -13.34 -4.40
C ALA A 63 -13.36 -13.67 -5.56
N ALA A 64 -12.06 -13.41 -5.39
CA ALA A 64 -11.07 -13.64 -6.43
C ALA A 64 -10.78 -15.13 -6.64
N SER A 65 -10.67 -15.92 -5.56
CA SER A 65 -10.42 -17.36 -5.69
C SER A 65 -11.63 -18.13 -6.22
N ALA A 66 -12.84 -17.64 -5.99
CA ALA A 66 -14.05 -18.21 -6.58
C ALA A 66 -14.03 -18.19 -8.12
N LYS A 67 -13.36 -17.18 -8.73
CA LYS A 67 -13.23 -17.06 -10.20
C LYS A 67 -12.17 -18.00 -10.80
N VAL A 68 -11.33 -18.60 -9.96
CA VAL A 68 -10.17 -19.41 -10.36
C VAL A 68 -10.47 -20.91 -10.23
N GLN A 69 -11.64 -21.29 -9.71
CA GLN A 69 -12.00 -22.69 -9.42
C GLN A 69 -12.12 -23.61 -10.65
N ASP A 70 -12.07 -23.08 -11.87
CA ASP A 70 -12.31 -23.85 -13.10
C ASP A 70 -11.13 -24.76 -13.51
N ASP A 71 -9.93 -24.61 -12.95
CA ASP A 71 -8.80 -25.49 -13.28
C ASP A 71 -8.17 -26.18 -12.07
N GLN A 72 -8.80 -27.28 -11.65
CA GLN A 72 -8.32 -28.13 -10.55
C GLN A 72 -6.97 -28.81 -10.85
N SER A 73 -6.50 -28.82 -12.10
CA SER A 73 -5.25 -29.48 -12.47
C SER A 73 -3.99 -28.64 -12.18
N ILE A 74 -4.16 -27.31 -12.04
CA ILE A 74 -3.07 -26.34 -11.91
C ILE A 74 -2.92 -25.81 -10.47
N VAL A 75 -3.97 -25.87 -9.66
CA VAL A 75 -4.00 -25.19 -8.34
C VAL A 75 -3.66 -26.10 -7.17
N ASP A 76 -2.75 -25.61 -6.33
CA ASP A 76 -2.43 -26.26 -5.06
C ASP A 76 -3.34 -25.70 -3.94
N ARG A 77 -3.85 -26.61 -3.10
CA ARG A 77 -4.77 -26.34 -1.98
C ARG A 77 -4.14 -26.60 -0.61
N GLN A 78 -2.82 -26.65 -0.54
CA GLN A 78 -2.10 -26.95 0.70
C GLN A 78 -2.28 -25.93 1.83
N LEU A 79 -2.63 -24.67 1.53
CA LEU A 79 -2.98 -23.70 2.57
C LEU A 79 -4.42 -23.83 3.00
N THR A 80 -4.63 -24.00 4.31
CA THR A 80 -5.94 -23.98 4.93
C THR A 80 -6.59 -22.59 4.87
N SER A 81 -7.91 -22.55 5.03
CA SER A 81 -8.65 -21.28 5.14
C SER A 81 -8.15 -20.41 6.30
N GLU A 82 -7.73 -21.04 7.40
CA GLU A 82 -7.22 -20.36 8.59
C GLU A 82 -5.84 -19.74 8.36
N GLU A 83 -4.94 -20.42 7.66
CA GLU A 83 -3.66 -19.82 7.25
C GLU A 83 -3.88 -18.67 6.27
N CYS A 84 -4.84 -18.80 5.36
CA CYS A 84 -5.23 -17.70 4.48
C CYS A 84 -5.82 -16.51 5.25
N ARG A 85 -6.54 -16.75 6.36
CA ARG A 85 -7.04 -15.70 7.25
C ARG A 85 -5.89 -14.97 7.95
N LYS A 86 -4.92 -15.71 8.50
CA LYS A 86 -3.72 -15.13 9.13
C LYS A 86 -2.92 -14.28 8.14
N LEU A 87 -2.71 -14.77 6.93
CA LEU A 87 -2.05 -14.01 5.86
C LEU A 87 -2.81 -12.73 5.50
N HIS A 88 -4.13 -12.78 5.47
CA HIS A 88 -4.94 -11.59 5.25
C HIS A 88 -4.76 -10.54 6.35
N GLU A 89 -4.73 -10.96 7.61
CA GLU A 89 -4.54 -10.06 8.75
C GLU A 89 -3.14 -9.43 8.73
N ILE A 90 -2.09 -10.24 8.55
CA ILE A 90 -0.71 -9.75 8.43
C ILE A 90 -0.59 -8.77 7.25
N GLY A 91 -1.12 -9.13 6.08
CA GLY A 91 -1.03 -8.27 4.89
C GLY A 91 -1.81 -6.96 5.04
N ARG A 92 -2.93 -6.97 5.77
CA ARG A 92 -3.69 -5.75 6.09
C ARG A 92 -2.90 -4.85 7.02
N ASP A 93 -2.28 -5.41 8.05
CA ASP A 93 -1.53 -4.62 9.03
C ASP A 93 -0.24 -4.05 8.40
N ASP A 94 0.46 -4.84 7.57
CA ASP A 94 1.59 -4.39 6.74
C ASP A 94 1.19 -3.22 5.82
N TRP A 95 0.00 -3.31 5.22
CA TRP A 95 -0.54 -2.27 4.35
C TRP A 95 -0.77 -0.97 5.11
N HIS A 96 -1.46 -1.03 6.24
CA HIS A 96 -1.71 0.16 7.07
C HIS A 96 -0.42 0.80 7.58
N MET A 97 0.58 -0.02 7.94
CA MET A 97 1.88 0.50 8.34
C MET A 97 2.61 1.18 7.18
N SER A 98 2.52 0.61 5.98
CA SER A 98 3.12 1.18 4.76
C SER A 98 2.45 2.52 4.40
N GLU A 99 1.13 2.58 4.48
CA GLU A 99 0.32 3.79 4.27
C GLU A 99 0.70 4.89 5.28
N ALA A 100 0.75 4.56 6.58
CA ALA A 100 1.15 5.50 7.62
C ALA A 100 2.57 6.04 7.42
N ASN A 101 3.52 5.16 7.08
CA ASN A 101 4.90 5.55 6.81
C ASN A 101 4.99 6.46 5.58
N TRP A 102 4.24 6.15 4.52
CA TRP A 102 4.19 7.02 3.33
C TRP A 102 3.66 8.42 3.67
N HIS A 103 2.55 8.50 4.42
CA HIS A 103 2.00 9.79 4.86
C HIS A 103 3.00 10.60 5.67
N GLN A 104 3.72 9.95 6.59
CA GLN A 104 4.76 10.60 7.39
C GLN A 104 5.91 11.13 6.54
N GLN A 105 6.41 10.33 5.58
CA GLN A 105 7.50 10.75 4.70
C GLN A 105 7.07 11.90 3.80
N ARG A 106 5.84 11.86 3.28
CA ARG A 106 5.29 12.94 2.47
C ARG A 106 5.18 14.25 3.26
N GLN A 107 4.71 14.21 4.50
CA GLN A 107 4.67 15.39 5.36
C GLN A 107 6.07 15.97 5.61
N LYS A 108 7.06 15.11 5.90
CA LYS A 108 8.46 15.55 6.07
C LYS A 108 9.01 16.22 4.80
N ALA A 109 8.74 15.64 3.62
CA ALA A 109 9.16 16.20 2.35
C ALA A 109 8.52 17.58 2.08
N LEU A 110 7.21 17.71 2.34
CA LEU A 110 6.51 18.99 2.19
C LEU A 110 7.06 20.07 3.14
N LEU A 111 7.30 19.73 4.41
CA LEU A 111 7.90 20.65 5.38
C LEU A 111 9.30 21.12 4.96
N LYS A 112 10.12 20.21 4.42
CA LYS A 112 11.46 20.53 3.92
C LYS A 112 11.39 21.46 2.69
N LEU A 113 10.50 21.19 1.74
CA LEU A 113 10.30 22.07 0.59
C LEU A 113 9.86 23.48 1.03
N TRP A 114 9.02 23.56 2.06
CA TRP A 114 8.54 24.83 2.60
C TRP A 114 9.65 25.65 3.26
N SER A 115 10.50 25.01 4.07
CA SER A 115 11.63 25.70 4.73
C SER A 115 12.69 26.17 3.73
N GLU A 116 12.94 25.41 2.66
CA GLU A 116 13.84 25.79 1.58
C GLU A 116 13.29 26.97 0.74
N GLN A 117 11.97 27.05 0.54
CA GLN A 117 11.35 28.19 -0.14
C GLN A 117 11.37 29.46 0.72
N ALA A 118 11.08 29.34 2.02
CA ALA A 118 11.14 30.48 2.96
C ALA A 118 12.55 31.09 3.04
N THR A 119 13.59 30.25 3.08
CA THR A 119 14.99 30.70 3.11
C THR A 119 15.47 31.30 1.79
N LYS A 120 14.94 30.85 0.64
CA LYS A 120 15.22 31.48 -0.67
C LYS A 120 14.50 32.82 -0.84
N GLY A 121 13.29 32.98 -0.32
CA GLY A 121 12.55 34.25 -0.35
C GLY A 121 13.25 35.37 0.43
N LEU A 122 13.92 35.04 1.53
CA LEU A 122 14.71 35.98 2.33
C LEU A 122 15.97 36.49 1.61
N LYS A 123 16.62 35.65 0.78
CA LYS A 123 17.88 36.00 0.09
C LYS A 123 17.71 36.87 -1.16
N ASN A 124 16.48 37.01 -1.67
CA ASN A 124 16.18 37.83 -2.85
C ASN A 124 15.65 39.23 -2.49
N SER A 125 15.74 39.62 -1.20
CA SER A 125 15.26 40.92 -0.69
C SER A 125 16.39 41.85 -0.22
N GLU A 126 17.65 41.51 -0.52
CA GLU A 126 18.84 42.35 -0.31
C GLU A 126 19.24 43.13 -1.58
#